data_AF-A0A8H2XRP9-F1
#
_entry.id   AF-A0A8H2XRP9-F1
#
_cell.length_a   1.000
_cell.length_b   1.000
_cell.length_c   1.000
_cell.angle_alpha   90.00
_cell.angle_beta   90.00
_cell.angle_gamma   90.00
#
_symmetry.space_group_name_H-M   'P 1'
#
loop_
_entity.id
_entity.type
_entity.pdbx_description
1 polymer ?
#
loop_
_entity_poly.entity_id
_entity_poly.type
_entity_poly.pdbx_seq_one_letter_code
_entity_poly.pdbx_strand_id
1 'polypeptide(L)'
;MESTTRRRTNRSTHRPRLESIGSETGSIRSRAESETDFDEILSPQPRPHPRLLNTSQLLLQQSQARPLSPLNPSRGRTLSLANMGSESTLHGHPHESSARRFVRWMARNGLREWTPWVIVAGTVLIRCAVGLGGYSGEGTKPMHGDYEAQRHWMEITYHLPISEWYTYDLQYWGLDYPPLTAYISWICGLIAHKINPAWVALDASRGYESPASKHFMRMSVLLLELLVYIPAVYVYTRIALPGRSRRTQNIAFLTVLLQPALILIDHGHFQYNSVMLGLTLWAVNMFHLGYDLLGAVLFVASLGFKQMALYYAPAVGSYLLGKCFWLGRKHGTRHFIRLALVTSLSFLLLFLPFLTPSLLIQSIRRIFPFAR
;
A
#
# COMPACT_ATOMS: atom_id res chain seq x y z
N MET A 1 -59.22 28.99 -47.64
CA MET A 1 -59.47 28.54 -49.03
C MET A 1 -58.63 27.29 -49.23
N GLU A 2 -59.12 26.12 -48.82
CA GLU A 2 -59.93 25.17 -49.62
C GLU A 2 -59.16 24.65 -50.86
N SER A 3 -59.02 23.36 -51.16
CA SER A 3 -59.77 22.18 -50.73
C SER A 3 -58.98 20.85 -50.94
N THR A 4 -59.46 19.86 -50.18
CA THR A 4 -59.38 18.38 -50.19
C THR A 4 -59.31 17.67 -51.56
N THR A 5 -58.73 16.46 -51.70
CA THR A 5 -59.36 15.11 -51.54
C THR A 5 -58.37 14.02 -52.06
N ARG A 6 -58.47 12.67 -51.94
CA ARG A 6 -58.96 11.66 -50.96
C ARG A 6 -58.61 10.26 -51.56
N ARG A 7 -58.42 9.22 -50.73
CA ARG A 7 -58.20 7.79 -51.06
C ARG A 7 -59.44 7.04 -51.65
N ARG A 8 -59.21 5.91 -52.34
CA ARG A 8 -60.02 4.63 -52.40
C ARG A 8 -59.10 3.51 -52.97
N THR A 9 -58.70 2.42 -52.30
CA THR A 9 -59.35 1.15 -51.87
C THR A 9 -60.12 0.37 -52.95
N ASN A 10 -59.65 -0.86 -53.24
CA ASN A 10 -60.50 -1.99 -53.67
C ASN A 10 -59.96 -3.31 -53.08
N ARG A 11 -60.88 -4.21 -52.70
CA ARG A 11 -60.68 -5.48 -51.99
C ARG A 11 -61.65 -6.52 -52.57
N SER A 12 -61.38 -7.81 -52.28
CA SER A 12 -62.23 -9.03 -52.46
C SER A 12 -62.00 -9.81 -53.77
N THR A 13 -61.97 -11.16 -53.88
CA THR A 13 -62.44 -12.30 -53.04
C THR A 13 -61.86 -13.68 -53.52
N HIS A 14 -61.77 -14.64 -52.57
CA HIS A 14 -61.94 -16.14 -52.60
C HIS A 14 -61.20 -17.18 -53.52
N ARG A 15 -60.42 -18.07 -52.83
CA ARG A 15 -60.08 -19.55 -52.84
C ARG A 15 -60.87 -20.59 -53.73
N PRO A 16 -60.54 -21.93 -53.81
CA PRO A 16 -59.42 -22.78 -53.26
C PRO A 16 -58.83 -23.99 -54.13
N ARG A 17 -57.76 -24.66 -53.57
CA ARG A 17 -57.30 -26.10 -53.58
C ARG A 17 -57.14 -26.97 -54.87
N LEU A 18 -56.01 -27.72 -54.96
CA LEU A 18 -55.94 -29.21 -54.95
C LEU A 18 -54.50 -29.78 -54.82
N GLU A 19 -54.40 -31.00 -54.26
CA GLU A 19 -53.21 -31.82 -53.92
C GLU A 19 -52.87 -32.88 -55.00
N SER A 20 -51.63 -33.42 -55.02
CA SER A 20 -51.25 -34.86 -55.20
C SER A 20 -49.70 -34.98 -55.36
N ILE A 21 -48.94 -35.74 -54.57
CA ILE A 21 -48.72 -37.21 -54.38
C ILE A 21 -47.59 -37.80 -55.28
N GLY A 22 -46.62 -38.47 -54.63
CA GLY A 22 -45.76 -39.57 -55.15
C GLY A 22 -44.33 -39.17 -55.57
N SER A 23 -43.24 -39.92 -55.34
CA SER A 23 -43.03 -41.26 -54.76
C SER A 23 -41.54 -41.49 -54.47
N GLU A 24 -41.24 -42.38 -53.51
CA GLU A 24 -39.91 -42.87 -53.10
C GLU A 24 -39.25 -43.86 -54.09
N THR A 25 -38.04 -44.32 -53.70
CA THR A 25 -37.16 -45.42 -54.19
C THR A 25 -36.07 -44.96 -55.19
N GLY A 26 -34.78 -45.29 -55.06
CA GLY A 26 -34.07 -46.28 -54.27
C GLY A 26 -33.07 -46.98 -55.19
N SER A 27 -31.76 -46.76 -55.03
CA SER A 27 -30.73 -47.59 -55.68
C SER A 27 -29.43 -47.56 -54.88
N ILE A 28 -29.05 -48.75 -54.41
CA ILE A 28 -27.83 -49.11 -53.68
C ILE A 28 -26.96 -49.94 -54.63
N ARG A 29 -25.64 -49.67 -54.66
CA ARG A 29 -24.50 -50.59 -54.98
C ARG A 29 -23.22 -49.87 -54.52
N SER A 30 -22.62 -50.16 -53.36
CA SER A 30 -21.65 -51.24 -53.01
C SER A 30 -20.46 -51.34 -53.98
N ARG A 31 -19.19 -51.50 -53.60
CA ARG A 31 -18.38 -51.45 -52.36
C ARG A 31 -16.94 -51.68 -52.87
N ALA A 32 -15.94 -51.00 -52.33
CA ALA A 32 -14.56 -51.49 -52.31
C ALA A 32 -13.84 -50.83 -51.12
N GLU A 33 -13.82 -51.58 -50.02
CA GLU A 33 -13.01 -51.30 -48.83
C GLU A 33 -11.66 -51.99 -48.97
N SER A 34 -10.61 -51.36 -48.45
CA SER A 34 -9.49 -52.06 -47.82
C SER A 34 -9.04 -51.26 -46.59
N GLU A 35 -9.25 -51.89 -45.44
CA GLU A 35 -8.94 -51.54 -44.03
C GLU A 35 -7.42 -51.28 -43.81
N THR A 36 -6.88 -50.66 -42.76
CA THR A 36 -7.18 -50.60 -41.29
C THR A 36 -6.59 -49.28 -40.74
N ASP A 37 -7.28 -48.38 -40.03
CA ASP A 37 -7.89 -48.43 -38.67
C ASP A 37 -6.89 -48.29 -37.50
N PHE A 38 -6.89 -47.11 -36.87
CA PHE A 38 -6.60 -46.88 -35.45
C PHE A 38 -7.30 -45.57 -35.02
N ASP A 39 -8.27 -45.73 -34.12
CA ASP A 39 -9.04 -44.71 -33.42
C ASP A 39 -8.17 -43.81 -32.52
N GLU A 40 -8.39 -42.49 -32.54
CA GLU A 40 -8.20 -41.65 -31.34
C GLU A 40 -9.15 -40.44 -31.30
N ILE A 41 -10.30 -40.66 -30.66
CA ILE A 41 -11.00 -39.79 -29.70
C ILE A 41 -11.09 -38.28 -30.05
N LEU A 42 -12.23 -37.91 -30.62
CA LEU A 42 -12.81 -36.57 -30.59
C LEU A 42 -13.07 -36.12 -29.14
N SER A 43 -12.43 -35.04 -28.70
CA SER A 43 -12.85 -34.31 -27.49
C SER A 43 -13.83 -33.19 -27.85
N PRO A 44 -15.01 -33.11 -27.19
CA PRO A 44 -16.00 -32.09 -27.45
C PRO A 44 -15.60 -30.72 -26.86
N GLN A 45 -15.79 -29.67 -27.65
CA GLN A 45 -15.71 -28.27 -27.21
C GLN A 45 -16.71 -28.02 -26.05
N PRO A 46 -16.28 -27.46 -24.90
CA PRO A 46 -17.17 -27.26 -23.77
C PRO A 46 -18.18 -26.14 -24.05
N ARG A 47 -19.46 -26.49 -24.13
CA ARG A 47 -20.57 -25.52 -24.04
C ARG A 47 -20.74 -25.12 -22.57
N PRO A 48 -20.70 -23.82 -22.21
CA PRO A 48 -20.90 -23.42 -20.83
C PRO A 48 -22.35 -23.66 -20.39
N HIS A 49 -22.51 -24.36 -19.27
CA HIS A 49 -23.79 -24.66 -18.64
C HIS A 49 -24.47 -23.36 -18.13
N PRO A 50 -25.77 -23.12 -18.38
CA PRO A 50 -26.45 -21.86 -18.01
C PRO A 50 -26.46 -21.52 -16.51
N ARG A 51 -26.14 -22.48 -15.63
CA ARG A 51 -26.10 -22.29 -14.18
C ARG A 51 -24.75 -21.79 -13.62
N LEU A 52 -23.68 -21.78 -14.42
CA LEU A 52 -22.35 -21.28 -13.99
C LEU A 52 -22.12 -19.79 -14.35
N LEU A 53 -22.95 -19.22 -15.22
CA LEU A 53 -22.92 -17.79 -15.56
C LEU A 53 -23.44 -16.91 -14.40
N ASN A 54 -24.38 -17.42 -13.60
CA ASN A 54 -24.93 -16.66 -12.48
C ASN A 54 -23.97 -16.56 -11.29
N THR A 55 -23.18 -17.59 -10.98
CA THR A 55 -22.24 -17.56 -9.85
C THR A 55 -21.04 -16.64 -10.13
N SER A 56 -20.59 -16.62 -11.37
CA SER A 56 -19.52 -15.74 -11.86
C SER A 56 -19.95 -14.28 -11.84
N GLN A 57 -21.19 -13.99 -12.27
CA GLN A 57 -21.77 -12.65 -12.20
C GLN A 57 -22.08 -12.23 -10.76
N LEU A 58 -22.52 -13.13 -9.87
CA LEU A 58 -22.70 -12.84 -8.43
C LEU A 58 -21.38 -12.52 -7.73
N LEU A 59 -20.29 -13.20 -8.05
CA LEU A 59 -18.94 -12.91 -7.54
C LEU A 59 -18.39 -11.58 -8.09
N LEU A 60 -18.63 -11.28 -9.38
CA LEU A 60 -18.29 -10.00 -10.00
C LEU A 60 -19.13 -8.84 -9.47
N GLN A 61 -20.40 -9.08 -9.13
CA GLN A 61 -21.32 -8.09 -8.57
C GLN A 61 -21.08 -7.87 -7.06
N GLN A 62 -20.61 -8.88 -6.32
CA GLN A 62 -20.05 -8.68 -4.97
C GLN A 62 -18.76 -7.85 -4.98
N SER A 63 -17.97 -7.89 -6.06
CA SER A 63 -16.79 -7.01 -6.21
C SER A 63 -17.15 -5.53 -6.47
N GLN A 64 -18.41 -5.22 -6.79
CA GLN A 64 -18.89 -3.85 -7.02
C GLN A 64 -19.30 -3.12 -5.73
N ALA A 65 -19.29 -3.79 -4.58
CA ALA A 65 -19.50 -3.13 -3.28
C ALA A 65 -18.18 -2.58 -2.70
N ARG A 66 -17.40 -1.84 -3.50
CA ARG A 66 -16.38 -0.96 -2.89
C ARG A 66 -17.11 0.18 -2.19
N PRO A 67 -16.95 0.37 -0.87
CA PRO A 67 -17.53 1.54 -0.23
C PRO A 67 -16.96 2.79 -0.88
N LEU A 68 -17.84 3.66 -1.39
CA LEU A 68 -17.48 4.95 -1.97
C LEU A 68 -16.61 5.71 -0.95
N SER A 69 -15.36 5.97 -1.30
CA SER A 69 -14.50 6.86 -0.55
C SER A 69 -14.77 8.29 -1.02
N PRO A 70 -14.95 9.28 -0.13
CA PRO A 70 -14.99 10.69 -0.52
C PRO A 70 -13.75 11.14 -1.31
N LEU A 71 -12.63 10.42 -1.17
CA LEU A 71 -11.38 10.64 -1.92
C LEU A 71 -11.41 10.07 -3.35
N ASN A 72 -12.42 9.28 -3.70
CA ASN A 72 -12.57 8.70 -5.03
C ASN A 72 -14.05 8.62 -5.47
N PRO A 73 -14.69 9.77 -5.74
CA PRO A 73 -16.08 9.84 -6.19
C PRO A 73 -16.18 9.57 -7.71
N SER A 74 -15.63 8.47 -8.22
CA SER A 74 -15.64 8.21 -9.67
C SER A 74 -16.91 7.50 -10.14
N ARG A 75 -18.02 8.26 -10.16
CA ARG A 75 -19.08 8.16 -11.19
C ARG A 75 -19.85 9.48 -11.39
N GLY A 76 -19.18 10.62 -11.16
CA GLY A 76 -19.65 11.95 -11.59
C GLY A 76 -18.91 12.38 -12.85
N ARG A 77 -19.64 12.75 -13.90
CA ARG A 77 -19.08 13.27 -15.17
C ARG A 77 -18.08 14.39 -14.90
N THR A 78 -16.81 14.18 -15.19
CA THR A 78 -15.83 15.26 -15.30
C THR A 78 -16.14 16.06 -16.56
N LEU A 79 -16.72 17.25 -16.40
CA LEU A 79 -16.69 18.27 -17.43
C LEU A 79 -15.22 18.64 -17.66
N SER A 80 -14.72 18.27 -18.84
CA SER A 80 -13.41 18.65 -19.33
C SER A 80 -13.41 20.16 -19.58
N LEU A 81 -12.81 20.94 -18.68
CA LEU A 81 -12.29 22.25 -19.06
C LEU A 81 -10.99 22.04 -19.85
N ALA A 82 -11.17 21.71 -21.13
CA ALA A 82 -10.14 21.82 -22.14
C ALA A 82 -10.55 22.96 -23.08
N ASN A 83 -10.15 24.17 -22.73
CA ASN A 83 -9.85 25.29 -23.64
C ASN A 83 -9.82 26.60 -22.84
N MET A 84 -8.63 27.02 -22.44
CA MET A 84 -8.26 28.45 -22.35
C MET A 84 -6.80 28.53 -21.93
N GLY A 85 -5.94 29.03 -22.82
CA GLY A 85 -4.52 29.25 -22.55
C GLY A 85 -3.72 29.27 -23.84
N SER A 86 -3.61 30.47 -24.40
CA SER A 86 -3.01 30.82 -25.69
C SER A 86 -1.56 30.38 -25.87
N GLU A 87 -1.21 30.16 -27.13
CA GLU A 87 0.15 30.09 -27.66
C GLU A 87 1.05 31.21 -27.07
N SER A 88 2.14 30.79 -26.42
CA SER A 88 3.36 31.58 -26.33
C SER A 88 4.53 30.62 -26.49
N THR A 89 4.96 30.46 -27.74
CA THR A 89 6.15 29.72 -28.14
C THR A 89 7.41 30.52 -27.77
N LEU A 90 7.92 30.30 -26.56
CA LEU A 90 9.36 30.47 -26.29
C LEU A 90 10.02 29.12 -26.56
N HIS A 91 10.73 29.03 -27.68
CA HIS A 91 11.59 27.89 -28.05
C HIS A 91 12.79 27.78 -27.10
N GLY A 92 12.54 27.27 -25.89
CA GLY A 92 13.54 26.56 -25.10
C GLY A 92 13.22 25.08 -25.18
N HIS A 93 14.17 24.24 -25.58
CA HIS A 93 13.99 22.79 -25.40
C HIS A 93 13.57 22.56 -23.96
N PRO A 94 12.41 21.91 -23.69
CA PRO A 94 12.00 21.69 -22.31
C PRO A 94 13.11 20.91 -21.63
N HIS A 95 13.78 21.52 -20.65
CA HIS A 95 14.81 20.85 -19.86
C HIS A 95 14.18 19.63 -19.21
N GLU A 96 14.35 18.46 -19.83
CA GLU A 96 13.80 17.22 -19.31
C GLU A 96 14.59 16.80 -18.09
N SER A 97 13.93 16.62 -16.95
CA SER A 97 14.60 16.14 -15.74
C SER A 97 15.26 14.78 -15.98
N SER A 98 16.36 14.51 -15.27
CA SER A 98 17.07 13.22 -15.34
C SER A 98 16.13 12.03 -15.09
N ALA A 99 15.18 12.18 -14.15
CA ALA A 99 14.13 11.18 -13.89
C ALA A 99 13.25 10.90 -15.12
N ARG A 100 12.81 11.95 -15.84
CA ARG A 100 12.01 11.80 -17.07
C ARG A 100 12.80 11.11 -18.17
N ARG A 101 14.07 11.50 -18.35
CA ARG A 101 14.97 10.88 -19.34
C ARG A 101 15.19 9.40 -19.04
N PHE A 102 15.50 9.06 -17.78
CA PHE A 102 15.70 7.68 -17.34
C PHE A 102 14.46 6.80 -17.56
N VAL A 103 13.29 7.21 -17.06
CA VAL A 103 12.05 6.42 -17.21
C VAL A 103 11.63 6.29 -18.67
N ARG A 104 11.87 7.32 -19.50
CA ARG A 104 11.62 7.23 -20.94
C ARG A 104 12.59 6.27 -21.62
N TRP A 105 13.86 6.31 -21.27
CA TRP A 105 14.87 5.39 -21.79
C TRP A 105 14.50 3.94 -21.47
N MET A 106 14.13 3.64 -20.21
CA MET A 106 13.61 2.32 -19.83
C MET A 106 12.42 1.91 -20.71
N ALA A 107 11.48 2.82 -20.93
CA ALA A 107 10.29 2.54 -21.72
C ALA A 107 10.53 2.36 -23.23
N ARG A 108 11.58 2.98 -23.79
CA ARG A 108 12.00 2.82 -25.19
C ARG A 108 12.70 1.49 -25.45
N ASN A 109 13.41 0.97 -24.44
CA ASN A 109 14.11 -0.32 -24.51
C ASN A 109 13.25 -1.51 -24.05
N GLY A 110 11.92 -1.37 -24.00
CA GLY A 110 11.02 -2.46 -23.59
C GLY A 110 11.00 -2.78 -22.08
N LEU A 111 11.72 -2.05 -21.23
CA LEU A 111 11.90 -2.33 -19.80
C LEU A 111 10.84 -1.69 -18.89
N ARG A 112 9.60 -1.55 -19.37
CA ARG A 112 8.53 -0.83 -18.65
C ARG A 112 8.15 -1.50 -17.33
N GLU A 113 7.99 -2.82 -17.35
CA GLU A 113 7.64 -3.62 -16.17
C GLU A 113 8.80 -3.69 -15.15
N TRP A 114 10.04 -3.63 -15.62
CA TRP A 114 11.25 -3.64 -14.80
C TRP A 114 11.56 -2.28 -14.15
N THR A 115 11.00 -1.20 -14.68
CA THR A 115 11.27 0.17 -14.21
C THR A 115 11.12 0.35 -12.68
N PRO A 116 10.03 -0.07 -12.01
CA PRO A 116 9.92 0.07 -10.55
C PRO A 116 11.00 -0.70 -9.78
N TRP A 117 11.41 -1.89 -10.24
CA TRP A 117 12.45 -2.68 -9.60
C TRP A 117 13.83 -2.02 -9.74
N VAL A 118 14.15 -1.48 -10.92
CA VAL A 118 15.39 -0.72 -11.13
C VAL A 118 15.40 0.57 -10.31
N ILE A 119 14.24 1.24 -10.16
CA ILE A 119 14.11 2.38 -9.24
C ILE A 119 14.44 1.94 -7.81
N VAL A 120 13.80 0.89 -7.30
CA VAL A 120 14.06 0.39 -5.94
C VAL A 120 15.54 0.07 -5.77
N ALA A 121 16.13 -0.73 -6.66
CA ALA A 121 17.54 -1.10 -6.60
C ALA A 121 18.47 0.13 -6.60
N GLY A 122 18.24 1.11 -7.49
CA GLY A 122 19.03 2.34 -7.54
C GLY A 122 18.90 3.18 -6.27
N THR A 123 17.70 3.29 -5.72
CA THR A 123 17.45 4.04 -4.48
C THR A 123 17.99 3.33 -3.23
N VAL A 124 18.05 2.00 -3.24
CA VAL A 124 18.74 1.18 -2.22
C VAL A 124 20.24 1.41 -2.28
N LEU A 125 20.84 1.41 -3.47
CA LEU A 125 22.28 1.70 -3.62
C LEU A 125 22.64 3.08 -3.06
N ILE A 126 21.82 4.10 -3.29
CA ILE A 126 22.02 5.44 -2.72
C ILE A 126 21.97 5.42 -1.19
N ARG A 127 21.00 4.70 -0.59
CA ARG A 127 20.90 4.54 0.86
C ARG A 127 22.13 3.83 1.44
N CYS A 128 22.58 2.75 0.80
CA CYS A 128 23.81 2.06 1.18
C CYS A 128 25.04 2.99 1.09
N ALA A 129 25.16 3.79 0.03
CA ALA A 129 26.26 4.73 -0.14
C ALA A 129 26.26 5.82 0.95
N VAL A 130 25.10 6.38 1.30
CA VAL A 130 24.97 7.32 2.43
C VAL A 130 25.35 6.63 3.75
N GLY A 131 24.95 5.38 3.93
CA GLY A 131 25.24 4.58 5.12
C GLY A 131 26.72 4.25 5.36
N LEU A 132 27.59 4.46 4.36
CA LEU A 132 29.05 4.34 4.51
C LEU A 132 29.64 5.48 5.34
N GLY A 133 28.96 6.63 5.40
CA GLY A 133 29.37 7.76 6.22
C GLY A 133 29.23 7.51 7.73
N GLY A 134 29.60 8.51 8.52
CA GLY A 134 29.39 8.46 9.96
C GLY A 134 27.92 8.49 10.38
N TYR A 135 27.68 8.34 11.68
CA TYR A 135 26.33 8.38 12.27
C TYR A 135 26.28 9.36 13.45
N SER A 136 25.06 9.65 13.92
CA SER A 136 24.86 10.52 15.08
C SER A 136 25.57 9.97 16.32
N GLY A 137 26.61 10.68 16.75
CA GLY A 137 27.41 10.37 17.95
C GLY A 137 28.51 9.32 17.79
N GLU A 138 29.00 9.08 16.56
CA GLU A 138 30.18 8.23 16.32
C GLU A 138 31.42 8.80 17.04
N GLY A 139 32.06 7.99 17.89
CA GLY A 139 33.24 8.37 18.67
C GLY A 139 33.00 9.43 19.76
N THR A 140 31.75 9.81 20.07
CA THR A 140 31.46 10.89 21.05
C THR A 140 31.03 10.33 22.41
N LYS A 141 32.00 9.98 23.25
CA LYS A 141 31.76 9.55 24.64
C LYS A 141 31.25 10.71 25.53
N PRO A 142 30.55 10.42 26.65
CA PRO A 142 30.15 9.10 27.14
C PRO A 142 28.80 8.60 26.59
N MET A 143 27.97 9.50 26.07
CA MET A 143 26.58 9.19 25.71
C MET A 143 26.39 8.81 24.25
N HIS A 144 27.30 9.14 23.34
CA HIS A 144 27.08 8.97 21.90
C HIS A 144 25.81 9.71 21.42
N GLY A 145 25.13 9.20 20.39
CA GLY A 145 23.96 9.85 19.78
C GLY A 145 22.85 8.85 19.45
N ASP A 146 22.00 9.20 18.50
CA ASP A 146 20.78 8.43 18.19
C ASP A 146 21.08 6.98 17.78
N TYR A 147 22.22 6.71 17.15
CA TYR A 147 22.66 5.34 16.86
C TYR A 147 22.73 4.48 18.12
N GLU A 148 23.35 5.02 19.18
CA GLU A 148 23.50 4.34 20.45
C GLU A 148 22.17 4.22 21.18
N ALA A 149 21.30 5.23 21.08
CA ALA A 149 19.95 5.15 21.64
C ALA A 149 19.19 3.93 21.08
N GLN A 150 19.18 3.76 19.75
CA GLN A 150 18.50 2.62 19.11
C GLN A 150 19.18 1.28 19.47
N ARG A 151 20.52 1.22 19.50
CA ARG A 151 21.26 0.02 19.91
C ARG A 151 20.92 -0.38 21.35
N HIS A 152 20.90 0.60 22.26
CA HIS A 152 20.56 0.38 23.65
C HIS A 152 19.11 -0.07 23.81
N TRP A 153 18.17 0.43 23.00
CA TRP A 153 16.80 -0.08 22.99
C TRP A 153 16.73 -1.56 22.57
N MET A 154 17.53 -1.99 21.60
CA MET A 154 17.63 -3.40 21.23
C MET A 154 18.19 -4.26 22.36
N GLU A 155 19.20 -3.77 23.08
CA GLU A 155 19.79 -4.41 24.26
C GLU A 155 18.77 -4.59 25.39
N ILE A 156 18.15 -3.49 25.86
CA ILE A 156 17.27 -3.54 27.02
C ILE A 156 15.99 -4.34 26.72
N THR A 157 15.44 -4.21 25.51
CA THR A 157 14.20 -4.94 25.16
C THR A 157 14.45 -6.44 25.00
N TYR A 158 15.65 -6.84 24.57
CA TYR A 158 16.04 -8.24 24.46
C TYR A 158 16.31 -8.89 25.83
N HIS A 159 16.97 -8.18 26.75
CA HIS A 159 17.43 -8.77 28.01
C HIS A 159 16.47 -8.59 29.19
N LEU A 160 15.74 -7.47 29.26
CA LEU A 160 14.91 -7.15 30.42
C LEU A 160 13.47 -7.63 30.23
N PRO A 161 12.77 -8.00 31.33
CA PRO A 161 11.34 -8.25 31.27
C PRO A 161 10.59 -6.98 30.83
N ILE A 162 9.46 -7.16 30.15
CA ILE A 162 8.67 -6.05 29.56
C ILE A 162 8.30 -4.98 30.61
N SER A 163 8.13 -5.36 31.87
CA SER A 163 7.85 -4.45 32.99
C SER A 163 8.95 -3.43 33.25
N GLU A 164 10.17 -3.65 32.75
CA GLU A 164 11.32 -2.77 33.00
C GLU A 164 11.67 -1.87 31.80
N TRP A 165 11.06 -2.10 30.62
CA TRP A 165 11.43 -1.38 29.39
C TRP A 165 11.32 0.15 29.47
N TYR A 166 10.40 0.68 30.29
CA TYR A 166 10.17 2.12 30.47
C TYR A 166 10.63 2.66 31.84
N THR A 167 11.34 1.87 32.63
CA THR A 167 11.83 2.25 33.97
C THR A 167 13.33 2.08 34.13
N TYR A 168 13.94 1.17 33.36
CA TYR A 168 15.36 0.89 33.42
C TYR A 168 16.21 2.08 32.95
N ASP A 169 17.23 2.41 33.75
CA ASP A 169 18.26 3.44 33.53
C ASP A 169 17.86 4.62 32.63
N LEU A 170 16.89 5.41 33.08
CA LEU A 170 16.30 6.49 32.29
C LEU A 170 17.26 7.62 31.90
N GLN A 171 18.46 7.67 32.48
CA GLN A 171 19.48 8.66 32.19
C GLN A 171 20.35 8.24 31.00
N TYR A 172 20.48 6.94 30.73
CA TYR A 172 21.23 6.40 29.60
C TYR A 172 20.27 5.95 28.49
N TRP A 173 19.87 6.88 27.62
CA TRP A 173 18.98 6.60 26.47
C TRP A 173 17.72 5.77 26.78
N GLY A 174 17.08 6.04 27.93
CA GLY A 174 15.87 5.32 28.31
C GLY A 174 14.76 5.42 27.25
N LEU A 175 14.04 4.32 27.04
CA LEU A 175 13.00 4.20 26.02
C LEU A 175 11.95 5.33 26.15
N ASP A 176 11.74 6.05 25.05
CA ASP A 176 10.85 7.23 24.96
C ASP A 176 9.84 7.13 23.81
N TYR A 177 9.88 6.04 23.03
CA TYR A 177 8.95 5.77 21.95
C TYR A 177 7.87 4.77 22.37
N PRO A 178 6.68 4.80 21.73
CA PRO A 178 5.59 3.90 22.07
C PRO A 178 5.88 2.41 21.76
N PRO A 179 5.02 1.48 22.26
CA PRO A 179 5.35 0.05 22.32
C PRO A 179 5.73 -0.63 21.01
N LEU A 180 5.24 -0.17 19.85
CA LEU A 180 5.59 -0.80 18.58
C LEU A 180 7.09 -0.64 18.27
N THR A 181 7.70 0.50 18.62
CA THR A 181 9.15 0.67 18.51
C THR A 181 9.88 -0.31 19.42
N ALA A 182 9.39 -0.51 20.64
CA ALA A 182 10.00 -1.44 21.59
C ALA A 182 9.94 -2.89 21.07
N TYR A 183 8.82 -3.30 20.47
CA TYR A 183 8.70 -4.64 19.86
C TYR A 183 9.60 -4.82 18.64
N ILE A 184 9.76 -3.79 17.81
CA ILE A 184 10.70 -3.83 16.68
C ILE A 184 12.15 -3.87 17.18
N SER A 185 12.48 -3.09 18.22
CA SER A 185 13.79 -3.12 18.87
C SER A 185 14.08 -4.49 19.46
N TRP A 186 13.08 -5.14 20.07
CA TRP A 186 13.20 -6.51 20.61
C TRP A 186 13.52 -7.52 19.51
N ILE A 187 12.81 -7.47 18.38
CA ILE A 187 13.07 -8.35 17.22
C ILE A 187 14.47 -8.09 16.66
N CYS A 188 14.86 -6.83 16.48
CA CYS A 188 16.20 -6.47 16.02
C CYS A 188 17.28 -6.92 17.01
N GLY A 189 17.06 -6.76 18.32
CA GLY A 189 17.96 -7.22 19.38
C GLY A 189 18.13 -8.73 19.41
N LEU A 190 17.03 -9.48 19.22
CA LEU A 190 17.07 -10.94 19.06
C LEU A 190 17.96 -11.35 17.86
N ILE A 191 17.82 -10.68 16.72
CA ILE A 191 18.63 -10.97 15.53
C ILE A 191 20.10 -10.56 15.78
N ALA A 192 20.33 -9.40 16.38
CA ALA A 192 21.66 -8.90 16.72
C ALA A 192 22.40 -9.89 17.63
N HIS A 193 21.75 -10.34 18.70
CA HIS A 193 22.31 -11.30 19.65
C HIS A 193 22.67 -12.62 18.98
N LYS A 194 21.85 -13.12 18.05
CA LYS A 194 22.14 -14.34 17.29
C LYS A 194 23.37 -14.21 16.38
N ILE A 195 23.63 -13.03 15.84
CA ILE A 195 24.79 -12.77 14.98
C ILE A 195 26.05 -12.57 15.85
N ASN A 196 25.96 -11.70 16.85
CA ASN A 196 27.02 -11.44 17.80
C ASN A 196 26.44 -10.91 19.13
N PRO A 197 26.47 -11.73 20.20
CA PRO A 197 25.95 -11.35 21.52
C PRO A 197 26.56 -10.07 22.10
N ALA A 198 27.82 -9.74 21.74
CA ALA A 198 28.52 -8.57 22.28
C ALA A 198 27.90 -7.23 21.84
N TRP A 199 27.11 -7.20 20.76
CA TRP A 199 26.49 -5.97 20.26
C TRP A 199 25.37 -5.44 21.16
N VAL A 200 24.74 -6.35 21.91
CA VAL A 200 23.56 -6.08 22.73
C VAL A 200 23.70 -6.70 24.13
N ALA A 201 24.93 -6.93 24.59
CA ALA A 201 25.18 -7.46 25.93
C ALA A 201 24.76 -6.43 26.99
N LEU A 202 23.83 -6.81 27.87
CA LEU A 202 23.30 -5.93 28.91
C LEU A 202 24.42 -5.28 29.73
N ASP A 203 24.42 -3.96 29.79
CA ASP A 203 25.39 -3.07 30.44
C ASP A 203 26.82 -3.07 29.86
N ALA A 204 27.31 -4.22 29.39
CA ALA A 204 28.64 -4.37 28.85
C ALA A 204 28.82 -3.77 27.44
N SER A 205 27.73 -3.61 26.68
CA SER A 205 27.74 -3.12 25.30
C SER A 205 27.41 -1.63 25.14
N ARG A 206 27.36 -0.87 26.24
CA ARG A 206 27.15 0.58 26.20
C ARG A 206 28.26 1.28 25.41
N GLY A 207 27.87 2.07 24.40
CA GLY A 207 28.78 2.73 23.47
C GLY A 207 29.56 1.76 22.57
N TYR A 208 29.00 0.58 22.26
CA TYR A 208 29.68 -0.42 21.43
C TYR A 208 29.80 0.04 19.97
N GLU A 209 31.04 0.21 19.51
CA GLU A 209 31.35 0.61 18.14
C GLU A 209 32.17 -0.47 17.42
N SER A 210 31.65 -0.96 16.30
CA SER A 210 32.39 -1.84 15.39
C SER A 210 31.86 -1.69 13.96
N PRO A 211 32.69 -1.94 12.93
CA PRO A 211 32.21 -1.93 11.54
C PRO A 211 31.05 -2.93 11.30
N ALA A 212 31.08 -4.08 11.96
CA ALA A 212 30.07 -5.12 11.78
C ALA A 212 28.74 -4.76 12.44
N SER A 213 28.75 -4.21 13.67
CA SER A 213 27.53 -3.71 14.32
C SER A 213 26.93 -2.53 13.55
N LYS A 214 27.77 -1.60 13.06
CA LYS A 214 27.35 -0.51 12.15
C LYS A 214 26.63 -1.05 10.93
N HIS A 215 27.22 -2.05 10.26
CA HIS A 215 26.60 -2.67 9.09
C HIS A 215 25.23 -3.29 9.41
N PHE A 216 25.13 -4.08 10.48
CA PHE A 216 23.86 -4.67 10.93
C PHE A 216 22.79 -3.59 11.16
N MET A 217 23.15 -2.56 11.91
CA MET A 217 22.26 -1.45 12.23
C MET A 217 21.77 -0.75 10.96
N ARG A 218 22.66 -0.41 10.01
CA ARG A 218 22.28 0.19 8.72
C ARG A 218 21.33 -0.72 7.92
N MET A 219 21.59 -2.02 7.90
CA MET A 219 20.74 -2.97 7.18
C MET A 219 19.36 -3.14 7.82
N SER A 220 19.25 -3.01 9.15
CA SER A 220 17.96 -3.07 9.82
C SER A 220 17.02 -1.91 9.42
N VAL A 221 17.55 -0.68 9.32
CA VAL A 221 16.80 0.50 8.84
C VAL A 221 16.36 0.29 7.39
N LEU A 222 17.28 -0.14 6.53
CA LEU A 222 17.01 -0.41 5.11
C LEU A 222 15.96 -1.50 4.91
N LEU A 223 16.04 -2.59 5.66
CA LEU A 223 15.10 -3.70 5.57
C LEU A 223 13.70 -3.25 5.98
N LEU A 224 13.56 -2.51 7.08
CA LEU A 224 12.26 -2.00 7.52
C LEU A 224 11.67 -0.97 6.55
N GLU A 225 12.50 -0.12 5.94
CA GLU A 225 12.05 0.78 4.87
C GLU A 225 11.54 0.01 3.63
N LEU A 226 12.26 -1.04 3.22
CA LEU A 226 11.88 -1.92 2.10
C LEU A 226 10.57 -2.66 2.36
N LEU A 227 10.29 -3.04 3.61
CA LEU A 227 9.09 -3.77 3.99
C LEU A 227 7.87 -2.85 4.15
N VAL A 228 8.08 -1.62 4.65
CA VAL A 228 6.97 -0.75 5.07
C VAL A 228 6.80 0.45 4.14
N TYR A 229 7.82 1.29 3.99
CA TYR A 229 7.72 2.58 3.30
C TYR A 229 7.68 2.45 1.79
N ILE A 230 8.62 1.73 1.18
CA ILE A 230 8.73 1.60 -0.28
C ILE A 230 7.45 1.02 -0.90
N PRO A 231 6.86 -0.06 -0.36
CA PRO A 231 5.58 -0.58 -0.85
C PRO A 231 4.42 0.43 -0.68
N ALA A 232 4.39 1.18 0.43
CA ALA A 232 3.37 2.19 0.66
C ALA A 232 3.41 3.29 -0.41
N VAL A 233 4.62 3.79 -0.73
CA VAL A 233 4.82 4.80 -1.79
C VAL A 233 4.47 4.23 -3.15
N TYR A 234 4.87 2.99 -3.44
CA TYR A 234 4.53 2.33 -4.70
C TYR A 234 3.01 2.31 -4.90
N VAL A 235 2.26 1.77 -3.92
CA VAL A 235 0.79 1.71 -3.98
C VAL A 235 0.18 3.11 -4.07
N TYR A 236 0.64 4.06 -3.26
CA TYR A 236 0.16 5.44 -3.29
C TYR A 236 0.25 6.05 -4.68
N THR A 237 1.40 5.94 -5.34
CA THR A 237 1.58 6.51 -6.70
C THR A 237 0.69 5.86 -7.77
N ARG A 238 0.19 4.64 -7.52
CA ARG A 238 -0.76 3.97 -8.44
C ARG A 238 -2.18 4.45 -8.25
N ILE A 239 -2.57 4.70 -7.00
CA ILE A 239 -3.97 5.03 -6.66
C ILE A 239 -4.22 6.54 -6.68
N ALA A 240 -3.25 7.36 -6.24
CA ALA A 240 -3.39 8.82 -6.13
C ALA A 240 -3.25 9.55 -7.47
N LEU A 241 -2.77 8.87 -8.52
CA LEU A 241 -2.61 9.41 -9.87
C LEU A 241 -3.43 8.62 -10.89
N PRO A 242 -4.77 8.54 -10.73
CA PRO A 242 -5.62 7.82 -11.67
C PRO A 242 -5.57 8.48 -13.05
N GLY A 243 -5.58 7.67 -14.12
CA GLY A 243 -5.53 8.14 -15.51
C GLY A 243 -4.17 8.67 -15.98
N ARG A 244 -3.17 8.82 -15.10
CA ARG A 244 -1.81 9.18 -15.50
C ARG A 244 -1.05 7.96 -16.03
N SER A 245 -0.14 8.20 -16.99
CA SER A 245 0.67 7.14 -17.60
C SER A 245 1.55 6.43 -16.56
N ARG A 246 1.87 5.14 -16.79
CA ARG A 246 2.83 4.39 -15.96
C ARG A 246 4.18 5.11 -15.82
N ARG A 247 4.61 5.84 -16.86
CA ARG A 247 5.84 6.65 -16.82
C ARG A 247 5.73 7.75 -15.77
N THR A 248 4.63 8.50 -15.78
CA THR A 248 4.37 9.56 -14.80
C THR A 248 4.31 9.00 -13.37
N GLN A 249 3.64 7.86 -13.17
CA GLN A 249 3.58 7.19 -11.86
C GLN A 249 4.97 6.73 -11.40
N ASN A 250 5.80 6.18 -12.29
CA ASN A 250 7.18 5.78 -11.97
C ASN A 250 8.09 6.98 -11.70
N ILE A 251 7.90 8.12 -12.38
CA ILE A 251 8.63 9.36 -12.07
C ILE A 251 8.26 9.83 -10.66
N ALA A 252 6.97 9.87 -10.31
CA ALA A 252 6.54 10.24 -8.96
C ALA A 252 7.11 9.29 -7.90
N PHE A 253 7.09 7.97 -8.16
CA PHE A 253 7.67 6.95 -7.29
C PHE A 253 9.16 7.19 -7.05
N LEU A 254 9.94 7.39 -8.13
CA LEU A 254 11.35 7.71 -8.05
C LEU A 254 11.61 9.01 -7.26
N THR A 255 10.84 10.06 -7.52
CA THR A 255 11.00 11.36 -6.85
C THR A 255 10.78 11.26 -5.35
N VAL A 256 9.74 10.54 -4.90
CA VAL A 256 9.47 10.38 -3.46
C VAL A 256 10.56 9.54 -2.80
N LEU A 257 11.01 8.45 -3.43
CA LEU A 257 12.07 7.61 -2.87
C LEU A 257 13.46 8.26 -2.84
N LEU A 258 13.66 9.32 -3.62
CA LEU A 258 14.89 10.14 -3.65
C LEU A 258 14.79 11.41 -2.80
N GLN A 259 13.78 11.53 -1.93
CA GLN A 259 13.66 12.68 -1.04
C GLN A 259 14.88 12.72 -0.09
N PRO A 260 15.75 13.74 -0.18
CA PRO A 260 17.08 13.67 0.43
C PRO A 260 17.03 13.75 1.95
N ALA A 261 16.07 14.48 2.53
CA ALA A 261 16.04 14.66 3.98
C ALA A 261 15.75 13.35 4.71
N LEU A 262 14.78 12.53 4.25
CA LEU A 262 14.53 11.23 4.88
C LEU A 262 15.71 10.29 4.68
N ILE A 263 16.34 10.28 3.50
CA ILE A 263 17.53 9.44 3.26
C ILE A 263 18.66 9.82 4.22
N LEU A 264 18.98 11.11 4.35
CA LEU A 264 20.07 11.58 5.20
C LEU A 264 19.77 11.33 6.68
N ILE A 265 18.53 11.51 7.12
CA ILE A 265 18.16 11.31 8.53
C ILE A 265 18.10 9.81 8.88
N ASP A 266 17.49 8.96 8.05
CA ASP A 266 17.37 7.54 8.38
C ASP A 266 18.69 6.79 8.13
N HIS A 267 19.35 7.02 6.99
CA HIS A 267 20.52 6.23 6.56
C HIS A 267 21.87 6.89 6.84
N GLY A 268 21.90 8.20 7.13
CA GLY A 268 23.10 8.91 7.56
C GLY A 268 23.11 9.09 9.08
N HIS A 269 22.19 9.92 9.59
CA HIS A 269 22.07 10.26 11.02
C HIS A 269 21.70 9.07 11.90
N PHE A 270 20.92 8.10 11.37
CA PHE A 270 20.45 6.86 12.00
C PHE A 270 19.13 6.98 12.75
N GLN A 271 18.02 6.80 12.03
CA GLN A 271 16.65 6.84 12.55
C GLN A 271 15.74 5.87 11.79
N TYR A 272 14.65 5.44 12.42
CA TYR A 272 13.62 4.59 11.80
C TYR A 272 12.36 5.39 11.39
N ASN A 273 12.49 6.62 10.85
CA ASN A 273 11.32 7.45 10.57
C ASN A 273 10.47 6.93 9.42
N SER A 274 11.11 6.28 8.43
CA SER A 274 10.46 5.66 7.28
C SER A 274 9.39 4.62 7.68
N VAL A 275 9.55 3.93 8.80
CA VAL A 275 8.53 2.98 9.29
C VAL A 275 7.24 3.71 9.69
N MET A 276 7.35 4.74 10.54
CA MET A 276 6.20 5.57 10.92
C MET A 276 5.55 6.21 9.68
N LEU A 277 6.35 6.85 8.82
CA LEU A 277 5.84 7.48 7.59
C LEU A 277 5.17 6.47 6.66
N GLY A 278 5.73 5.26 6.55
CA GLY A 278 5.19 4.18 5.74
C GLY A 278 3.87 3.64 6.29
N LEU A 279 3.75 3.45 7.61
CA LEU A 279 2.49 3.07 8.26
C LEU A 279 1.41 4.15 8.09
N THR A 280 1.77 5.43 8.25
CA THR A 280 0.86 6.54 7.96
C THR A 280 0.42 6.54 6.50
N LEU A 281 1.33 6.34 5.55
CA LEU A 281 0.99 6.32 4.13
C LEU A 281 0.15 5.09 3.76
N TRP A 282 0.39 3.95 4.40
CA TRP A 282 -0.47 2.77 4.30
C TRP A 282 -1.89 3.05 4.81
N ALA A 283 -2.03 3.77 5.93
CA ALA A 283 -3.34 4.20 6.41
C ALA A 283 -4.06 5.08 5.38
N VAL A 284 -3.36 6.07 4.81
CA VAL A 284 -3.89 6.92 3.73
C VAL A 284 -4.30 6.10 2.50
N ASN A 285 -3.49 5.12 2.11
CA ASN A 285 -3.82 4.21 1.00
C ASN A 285 -5.11 3.45 1.27
N MET A 286 -5.30 2.94 2.49
CA MET A 286 -6.52 2.23 2.87
C MET A 286 -7.74 3.16 2.89
N PHE A 287 -7.61 4.38 3.40
CA PHE A 287 -8.67 5.40 3.36
C PHE A 287 -9.07 5.75 1.91
N HIS A 288 -8.09 5.88 1.02
CA HIS A 288 -8.32 6.14 -0.39
C HIS A 288 -9.06 4.98 -1.07
N LEU A 289 -8.72 3.74 -0.73
CA LEU A 289 -9.36 2.53 -1.25
C LEU A 289 -10.71 2.18 -0.58
N GLY A 290 -11.08 2.90 0.48
CA GLY A 290 -12.33 2.68 1.22
C GLY A 290 -12.24 1.62 2.34
N TYR A 291 -11.05 1.11 2.64
CA TYR A 291 -10.80 0.16 3.73
C TYR A 291 -10.55 0.89 5.06
N ASP A 292 -11.49 1.73 5.49
CA ASP A 292 -11.24 2.69 6.58
C ASP A 292 -10.87 2.03 7.92
N LEU A 293 -11.44 0.86 8.22
CA LEU A 293 -11.12 0.14 9.45
C LEU A 293 -9.65 -0.32 9.47
N LEU A 294 -9.16 -0.87 8.36
CA LEU A 294 -7.76 -1.26 8.25
C LEU A 294 -6.85 -0.04 8.25
N GLY A 295 -7.27 1.05 7.61
CA GLY A 295 -6.56 2.33 7.67
C GLY A 295 -6.44 2.85 9.11
N ALA A 296 -7.48 2.72 9.92
CA ALA A 296 -7.44 3.09 11.33
C ALA A 296 -6.45 2.23 12.12
N VAL A 297 -6.42 0.90 11.91
CA VAL A 297 -5.41 0.01 12.53
C VAL A 297 -3.99 0.44 12.17
N LEU A 298 -3.73 0.71 10.89
CA LEU A 298 -2.41 1.13 10.40
C LEU A 298 -2.00 2.51 10.94
N PHE A 299 -2.97 3.42 11.11
CA PHE A 299 -2.70 4.72 11.72
C PHE A 299 -2.40 4.59 13.22
N VAL A 300 -3.11 3.72 13.95
CA VAL A 300 -2.77 3.36 15.33
C VAL A 300 -1.38 2.73 15.41
N ALA A 301 -1.02 1.85 14.48
CA ALA A 301 0.33 1.29 14.41
C ALA A 301 1.39 2.40 14.19
N SER A 302 1.11 3.38 13.33
CA SER A 302 2.00 4.53 13.14
C SER A 302 2.20 5.34 14.42
N LEU A 303 1.11 5.63 15.14
CA LEU A 303 1.15 6.30 16.45
C LEU A 303 1.90 5.45 17.49
N GLY A 304 1.72 4.14 17.41
CA GLY A 304 2.39 3.14 18.24
C GLY A 304 3.89 3.00 17.97
N PHE A 305 4.36 3.44 16.81
CA PHE A 305 5.78 3.46 16.45
C PHE A 305 6.44 4.77 16.90
N LYS A 306 5.93 5.92 16.46
CA LYS A 306 6.41 7.24 16.87
C LYS A 306 5.20 8.15 17.11
N GLN A 307 5.13 8.71 18.31
CA GLN A 307 4.07 9.62 18.75
C GLN A 307 3.96 10.89 17.90
N MET A 308 5.01 11.26 17.16
CA MET A 308 5.00 12.39 16.23
C MET A 308 3.99 12.23 15.09
N ALA A 309 3.53 11.00 14.80
CA ALA A 309 2.41 10.78 13.88
C ALA A 309 1.09 11.43 14.36
N LEU A 310 1.00 11.87 15.62
CA LEU A 310 -0.12 12.61 16.17
C LEU A 310 -0.36 13.94 15.44
N TYR A 311 0.66 14.50 14.76
CA TYR A 311 0.49 15.68 13.91
C TYR A 311 -0.49 15.47 12.76
N TYR A 312 -0.70 14.21 12.34
CA TYR A 312 -1.68 13.85 11.31
C TYR A 312 -3.07 13.54 11.89
N ALA A 313 -3.18 13.34 13.21
CA ALA A 313 -4.40 12.86 13.85
C ALA A 313 -5.60 13.81 13.67
N PRO A 314 -5.47 15.15 13.74
CA PRO A 314 -6.59 16.04 13.45
C PRO A 314 -7.14 15.84 12.03
N ALA A 315 -6.26 15.75 11.03
CA ALA A 315 -6.68 15.57 9.64
C ALA A 315 -7.34 14.19 9.40
N VAL A 316 -6.73 13.12 9.92
CA VAL A 316 -7.28 11.75 9.81
C VAL A 316 -8.62 11.65 10.54
N GLY A 317 -8.71 12.20 11.76
CA GLY A 317 -9.92 12.20 12.57
C GLY A 317 -11.06 12.97 11.90
N SER A 318 -10.81 14.19 11.41
CA SER A 318 -11.80 14.99 10.68
C SER A 318 -12.26 14.30 9.40
N TYR A 319 -11.36 13.66 8.64
CA TYR A 319 -11.75 12.89 7.45
C TYR A 319 -12.69 11.73 7.79
N LEU A 320 -12.32 10.89 8.76
CA LEU A 320 -13.12 9.72 9.14
C LEU A 320 -14.47 10.11 9.77
N LEU A 321 -14.47 11.14 10.62
CA LEU A 321 -15.70 11.68 11.20
C LEU A 321 -16.61 12.31 10.13
N GLY A 322 -16.03 13.10 9.22
CA GLY A 322 -16.75 13.65 8.07
C GLY A 322 -17.37 12.56 7.19
N LYS A 323 -16.63 11.46 6.97
CA LYS A 323 -17.16 10.28 6.24
C LYS A 323 -18.31 9.63 7.00
N CYS A 324 -18.27 9.55 8.33
CA CYS A 324 -19.40 9.08 9.13
C CYS A 324 -20.64 9.96 8.90
N PHE A 325 -20.51 11.28 8.90
CA PHE A 325 -21.64 12.17 8.63
C PHE A 325 -22.17 12.03 7.20
N TRP A 326 -21.27 11.93 6.22
CA TRP A 326 -21.62 11.77 4.80
C TRP A 326 -22.43 10.49 4.52
N LEU A 327 -22.13 9.38 5.23
CA LEU A 327 -22.88 8.12 5.10
C LEU A 327 -24.32 8.17 5.67
N GLY A 328 -24.71 9.28 6.32
CA GLY A 328 -26.02 9.47 6.94
C GLY A 328 -26.20 8.69 8.25
N ARG A 329 -27.32 8.93 8.95
CA ARG A 329 -27.51 8.47 10.35
C ARG A 329 -27.29 6.97 10.56
N LYS A 330 -27.94 6.10 9.78
CA LYS A 330 -27.86 4.63 10.00
C LYS A 330 -26.47 4.06 9.68
N HIS A 331 -25.95 4.35 8.48
CA HIS A 331 -24.67 3.78 8.04
C HIS A 331 -23.47 4.49 8.70
N GLY A 332 -23.57 5.81 8.87
CA GLY A 332 -22.61 6.64 9.56
C GLY A 332 -22.40 6.27 11.02
N THR A 333 -23.47 6.17 11.81
CA THR A 333 -23.35 5.74 13.22
C THR A 333 -22.76 4.34 13.33
N ARG A 334 -23.15 3.40 12.46
CA ARG A 334 -22.54 2.06 12.44
C ARG A 334 -21.05 2.10 12.08
N HIS A 335 -20.66 2.95 11.13
CA HIS A 335 -19.27 3.11 10.73
C HIS A 335 -18.43 3.74 11.85
N PHE A 336 -18.96 4.78 12.52
CA PHE A 336 -18.35 5.42 13.67
C PHE A 336 -18.10 4.43 14.81
N ILE A 337 -19.12 3.63 15.18
CA ILE A 337 -18.97 2.59 16.23
C ILE A 337 -17.87 1.60 15.85
N ARG A 338 -17.84 1.13 14.60
CA ARG A 338 -16.79 0.22 14.13
C ARG A 338 -15.40 0.83 14.19
N LEU A 339 -15.26 2.09 13.77
CA LEU A 339 -13.99 2.81 13.85
C LEU A 339 -13.53 2.96 15.30
N ALA A 340 -14.43 3.36 16.20
CA ALA A 340 -14.12 3.48 17.63
C ALA A 340 -13.68 2.13 18.23
N LEU A 341 -14.42 1.06 17.96
CA LEU A 341 -14.08 -0.29 18.44
C LEU A 341 -12.72 -0.76 17.92
N VAL A 342 -12.47 -0.66 16.61
CA VAL A 342 -11.21 -1.11 15.99
C VAL A 342 -10.03 -0.28 16.48
N THR A 343 -10.20 1.03 16.61
CA THR A 343 -9.15 1.93 17.11
C THR A 343 -8.81 1.60 18.56
N SER A 344 -9.82 1.48 19.43
CA SER A 344 -9.62 1.12 20.85
C SER A 344 -9.00 -0.26 21.02
N LEU A 345 -9.47 -1.26 20.26
CA LEU A 345 -8.89 -2.60 20.30
C LEU A 345 -7.43 -2.61 19.82
N SER A 346 -7.10 -1.83 18.80
CA SER A 346 -5.71 -1.72 18.30
C SER A 346 -4.78 -1.13 19.37
N PHE A 347 -5.21 -0.08 20.07
CA PHE A 347 -4.45 0.47 21.19
C PHE A 347 -4.36 -0.52 22.36
N LEU A 348 -5.46 -1.19 22.70
CA LEU A 348 -5.49 -2.18 23.78
C LEU A 348 -4.51 -3.32 23.51
N LEU A 349 -4.47 -3.85 22.28
CA LEU A 349 -3.54 -4.89 21.88
C LEU A 349 -2.09 -4.39 21.91
N LEU A 350 -1.84 -3.17 21.44
CA LEU A 350 -0.51 -2.57 21.45
C LEU A 350 0.03 -2.36 22.87
N PHE A 351 -0.84 -1.98 23.81
CA PHE A 351 -0.48 -1.72 25.21
C PHE A 351 -0.72 -2.93 26.13
N LEU A 352 -1.14 -4.09 25.58
CA LEU A 352 -1.58 -5.25 26.37
C LEU A 352 -0.58 -5.65 27.48
N PRO A 353 0.74 -5.70 27.23
CA PRO A 353 1.72 -6.03 28.27
C PRO A 353 1.95 -4.95 29.33
N PHE A 354 1.45 -3.73 29.10
CA PHE A 354 1.68 -2.55 29.93
C PHE A 354 0.41 -2.10 30.68
N LEU A 355 -0.67 -2.89 30.69
CA LEU A 355 -1.97 -2.47 31.25
C LEU A 355 -2.02 -2.35 32.78
N THR A 356 -0.99 -2.79 33.51
CA THR A 356 -0.96 -2.51 34.95
C THR A 356 -0.87 -0.99 35.15
N PRO A 357 -1.60 -0.42 36.13
CA PRO A 357 -1.70 1.04 36.26
C PRO A 357 -0.35 1.76 36.33
N SER A 358 0.63 1.19 37.03
CA SER A 358 1.98 1.75 37.14
C SER A 358 2.74 1.75 35.81
N LEU A 359 2.72 0.64 35.05
CA LEU A 359 3.41 0.54 33.76
C LEU A 359 2.75 1.39 32.67
N LEU A 360 1.41 1.46 32.66
CA LEU A 360 0.68 2.28 31.71
C LEU A 360 0.99 3.77 31.91
N ILE A 361 0.93 4.25 33.16
CA ILE A 361 1.23 5.65 33.47
C ILE A 361 2.69 5.97 33.15
N GLN A 362 3.61 5.07 33.50
CA GLN A 362 5.03 5.27 33.24
C GLN A 362 5.33 5.33 31.74
N SER A 363 4.83 4.38 30.94
CA SER A 363 5.01 4.38 29.49
C SER A 363 4.44 5.65 28.84
N ILE A 364 3.23 6.08 29.22
CA ILE A 364 2.63 7.33 28.73
C ILE A 364 3.50 8.55 29.07
N ARG A 365 4.02 8.66 30.31
CA ARG A 365 4.90 9.77 30.72
C ARG A 365 6.22 9.79 29.97
N ARG A 366 6.74 8.62 29.57
CA ARG A 366 7.95 8.51 28.73
C ARG A 366 7.67 8.95 27.29
N ILE A 367 6.54 8.53 26.73
CA ILE A 367 6.13 8.88 25.36
C ILE A 367 5.81 10.37 25.22
N PHE A 368 5.14 10.95 26.23
CA PHE A 368 4.77 12.35 26.29
C PHE A 368 5.46 13.01 27.49
N PRO A 369 6.77 13.32 27.39
CA PRO A 369 7.44 14.04 28.44
C PRO A 369 6.81 15.43 28.56
N PHE A 370 6.30 15.77 29.74
CA PHE A 370 6.02 17.16 30.05
C PHE A 370 7.35 17.92 30.04
N ALA A 371 7.33 19.14 29.49
CA ALA A 371 8.52 19.97 29.32
C ALA A 371 9.38 19.94 30.60
N ARG A 372 10.64 19.53 30.43
CA ARG A 372 11.65 19.53 31.48
C ARG A 372 12.26 20.91 31.64
#